data_AF-A0A533U5J6-F1
#
_entry.id   AF-A0A533U5J6-F1
#
_cell.length_a   1.000
_cell.length_b   1.000
_cell.length_c   1.000
_cell.angle_alpha   90.00
_cell.angle_beta   90.00
_cell.angle_gamma   90.00
#
_symmetry.space_group_name_H-M   'P 1'
#
loop_
_entity.id
_entity.type
_entity.pdbx_description
1 polymer ?
#
loop_
_entity_poly.entity_id
_entity_poly.type
_entity_poly.pdbx_seq_one_letter_code
_entity_poly.pdbx_strand_id
1 'polypeptide(L)'
;DLIKVDVEGAEFDVLDSCTNFKDIKSWIIELHDSERRKELEIRMALEEGYNIKWLDGNHLYAYYAFEYRPSKIHGMGVFTTCPIKKGEYIPSMGNEDFKGSKGQGYNHSYSPNFGWNEDFTRLVAYRDILKDEELTINYIRGWMKQGLSKEEAERRVVEEIADTFK
;
A
#
# COMPACT_ATOMS: atom_id res chain seq x y z
N ASP A 1 -16.21 -4.47 -3.62
CA ASP A 1 -16.57 -5.82 -4.07
C ASP A 1 -15.79 -6.87 -3.29
N LEU A 2 -16.41 -8.04 -3.13
CA LEU A 2 -15.79 -9.23 -2.54
C LEU A 2 -15.93 -10.36 -3.55
N ILE A 3 -14.82 -10.98 -3.94
CA ILE A 3 -14.80 -12.17 -4.80
C ILE A 3 -14.41 -13.39 -3.96
N LYS A 4 -15.10 -14.51 -4.17
CA LYS A 4 -14.69 -15.82 -3.66
C LYS A 4 -14.09 -16.62 -4.82
N VAL A 5 -12.88 -17.16 -4.64
CA VAL A 5 -12.22 -18.11 -5.54
C VAL A 5 -12.16 -19.46 -4.82
N ASP A 6 -12.80 -20.45 -5.42
CA ASP A 6 -12.94 -21.81 -4.92
C ASP A 6 -13.10 -22.69 -6.18
N VAL A 7 -11.98 -23.26 -6.63
CA VAL A 7 -11.84 -23.83 -7.98
C VAL A 7 -11.02 -25.13 -8.00
N GLU A 8 -11.08 -25.92 -6.93
CA GLU A 8 -10.55 -27.30 -6.91
C GLU A 8 -9.09 -27.44 -7.40
N GLY A 9 -8.21 -26.52 -6.99
CA GLY A 9 -6.78 -26.52 -7.33
C GLY A 9 -6.36 -25.59 -8.48
N ALA A 10 -7.31 -24.93 -9.15
CA ALA A 10 -7.02 -23.99 -10.23
C ALA A 10 -6.92 -22.51 -9.76
N GLU A 11 -6.75 -22.26 -8.45
CA GLU A 11 -6.81 -20.91 -7.88
C GLU A 11 -5.78 -19.97 -8.52
N PHE A 12 -4.57 -20.46 -8.80
CA PHE A 12 -3.54 -19.66 -9.45
C PHE A 12 -3.85 -19.34 -10.91
N ASP A 13 -4.47 -20.26 -11.66
CA ASP A 13 -4.88 -19.97 -13.05
C ASP A 13 -5.95 -18.87 -13.10
N VAL A 14 -6.87 -18.87 -12.12
CA VAL A 14 -7.87 -17.80 -11.96
C VAL A 14 -7.21 -16.47 -11.63
N LEU A 15 -6.24 -16.49 -10.71
CA LEU A 15 -5.48 -15.29 -10.34
C LEU A 15 -4.67 -14.77 -11.54
N ASP A 16 -3.97 -15.62 -12.27
CA ASP A 16 -3.16 -15.25 -13.44
C ASP A 16 -4.01 -14.74 -14.60
N SER A 17 -5.25 -15.20 -14.70
CA SER A 17 -6.22 -14.72 -15.69
C SER A 17 -6.86 -13.37 -15.31
N CYS A 18 -6.67 -12.90 -14.07
CA CYS A 18 -7.24 -11.64 -13.62
C CYS A 18 -6.39 -10.45 -14.11
N THR A 19 -6.92 -9.73 -15.10
CA THR A 19 -6.23 -8.57 -15.69
C THR A 19 -6.37 -7.27 -14.90
N ASN A 20 -7.30 -7.22 -13.94
CA ASN A 20 -7.63 -6.01 -13.16
C ASN A 20 -7.77 -6.30 -11.66
N PHE A 21 -6.74 -6.86 -11.03
CA PHE A 21 -6.71 -7.04 -9.56
C PHE A 21 -7.08 -5.76 -8.81
N LYS A 22 -6.61 -4.61 -9.28
CA LYS A 22 -6.85 -3.28 -8.68
C LYS A 22 -8.31 -2.87 -8.50
N ASP A 23 -9.24 -3.42 -9.29
CA ASP A 23 -10.66 -3.04 -9.21
C ASP A 23 -11.40 -3.82 -8.12
N ILE A 24 -10.77 -4.87 -7.57
CA ILE A 24 -11.42 -5.81 -6.66
C ILE A 24 -11.02 -5.47 -5.23
N LYS A 25 -11.95 -4.92 -4.44
CA LYS A 25 -11.62 -4.47 -3.08
C LYS A 25 -11.18 -5.59 -2.14
N SER A 26 -11.67 -6.82 -2.35
CA SER A 26 -11.32 -7.96 -1.50
C SER A 26 -11.58 -9.31 -2.14
N TRP A 27 -10.85 -10.31 -1.66
CA TRP A 27 -10.86 -11.69 -2.11
C TRP A 27 -10.94 -12.64 -0.91
N ILE A 28 -11.64 -13.76 -1.08
CA ILE A 28 -11.45 -14.97 -0.30
C ILE A 28 -11.00 -16.04 -1.28
N ILE A 29 -9.82 -16.59 -1.08
CA ILE A 29 -9.22 -17.60 -1.97
C ILE A 29 -9.06 -18.88 -1.16
N GLU A 30 -9.71 -19.95 -1.60
CA GLU A 30 -9.49 -21.29 -1.08
C GLU A 30 -8.27 -21.92 -1.76
N LEU A 31 -7.25 -22.22 -0.97
CA LEU A 31 -6.02 -22.86 -1.39
C LEU A 31 -6.14 -24.37 -1.16
N HIS A 32 -6.07 -25.13 -2.24
CA HIS A 32 -6.19 -26.59 -2.20
C HIS A 32 -4.84 -27.28 -1.97
N ASP A 33 -3.76 -26.68 -2.46
CA ASP A 33 -2.39 -27.16 -2.22
C ASP A 33 -1.71 -26.35 -1.09
N SER A 34 -1.66 -26.94 0.11
CA SER A 34 -1.05 -26.30 1.28
C SER A 34 0.44 -25.99 1.14
N GLU A 35 1.17 -26.69 0.26
CA GLU A 35 2.59 -26.43 0.02
C GLU A 35 2.80 -25.07 -0.69
N ARG A 36 1.78 -24.59 -1.42
CA ARG A 36 1.79 -23.31 -2.15
C ARG A 36 1.31 -22.12 -1.30
N ARG A 37 1.13 -22.31 0.01
CA ARG A 37 0.69 -21.25 0.94
C ARG A 37 1.55 -19.99 0.84
N LYS A 38 2.87 -20.16 0.84
CA LYS A 38 3.83 -19.04 0.79
C LYS A 38 3.75 -18.28 -0.53
N GLU A 39 3.51 -19.01 -1.63
CA GLU A 39 3.36 -18.45 -2.97
C GLU A 39 2.14 -17.55 -3.04
N LEU A 40 0.98 -18.01 -2.53
CA LEU A 40 -0.24 -17.22 -2.49
C LEU A 40 -0.08 -15.96 -1.61
N GLU A 41 0.61 -16.07 -0.46
CA GLU A 41 0.90 -14.92 0.39
C GLU A 41 1.76 -13.88 -0.34
N ILE A 42 2.82 -14.31 -1.03
CA ILE A 42 3.70 -13.44 -1.81
C ILE A 42 2.91 -12.76 -2.95
N ARG A 43 2.15 -13.55 -3.71
CA ARG A 43 1.32 -13.06 -4.82
C ARG A 43 0.38 -11.96 -4.35
N MET A 44 -0.45 -12.25 -3.35
CA MET A 44 -1.46 -11.29 -2.89
C MET A 44 -0.83 -10.09 -2.19
N ALA A 45 0.17 -10.30 -1.32
CA ALA A 45 0.69 -9.21 -0.47
C ALA A 45 1.78 -8.38 -1.13
N LEU A 46 2.72 -9.01 -1.84
CA LEU A 46 3.89 -8.34 -2.38
C LEU A 46 3.71 -7.92 -3.84
N GLU A 47 3.07 -8.77 -4.65
CA GLU A 47 2.89 -8.48 -6.07
C GLU A 47 1.64 -7.63 -6.32
N GLU A 48 0.52 -8.01 -5.73
CA GLU A 48 -0.77 -7.35 -5.94
C GLU A 48 -1.11 -6.28 -4.88
N GLY A 49 -0.32 -6.20 -3.79
CA GLY A 49 -0.40 -5.13 -2.79
C GLY A 49 -1.58 -5.21 -1.83
N TYR A 50 -2.16 -6.39 -1.64
CA TYR A 50 -3.23 -6.63 -0.68
C TYR A 50 -2.70 -6.84 0.74
N ASN A 51 -3.48 -6.43 1.74
CA ASN A 51 -3.32 -7.00 3.06
C ASN A 51 -3.93 -8.40 3.07
N ILE A 52 -3.30 -9.33 3.79
CA ILE A 52 -3.74 -10.73 3.83
C ILE A 52 -3.99 -11.19 5.26
N LYS A 53 -4.97 -12.08 5.41
CA LYS A 53 -5.28 -12.80 6.64
C LYS A 53 -5.80 -14.18 6.30
N TRP A 54 -5.22 -15.22 6.89
CA TRP A 54 -5.82 -16.55 6.84
C TRP A 54 -7.02 -16.64 7.77
N LEU A 55 -8.17 -17.04 7.21
CA LEU A 55 -9.40 -17.24 7.97
C LEU A 55 -9.39 -18.61 8.66
N ASP A 56 -8.78 -19.60 8.01
CA ASP A 56 -8.58 -20.94 8.52
C ASP A 56 -7.34 -21.60 7.84
N GLY A 57 -7.28 -22.93 7.80
CA GLY A 57 -6.19 -23.69 7.19
C GLY A 57 -6.04 -23.45 5.69
N ASN A 58 -7.14 -23.19 4.98
CA ASN A 58 -7.22 -23.22 3.52
C ASN A 58 -7.71 -21.91 2.92
N HIS A 59 -8.32 -21.00 3.69
CA HIS A 59 -8.88 -19.76 3.15
C HIS A 59 -8.02 -18.53 3.47
N LEU A 60 -7.53 -17.88 2.41
CA LEU A 60 -6.85 -16.58 2.49
C LEU A 60 -7.83 -15.46 2.15
N TYR A 61 -8.02 -14.54 3.10
CA TYR A 61 -8.70 -13.28 2.88
C TYR A 61 -7.68 -12.20 2.48
N ALA A 62 -7.80 -11.66 1.28
CA ALA A 62 -7.00 -10.53 0.80
C ALA A 62 -7.89 -9.29 0.68
N TYR A 63 -7.44 -8.13 1.14
CA TYR A 63 -8.23 -6.90 1.08
C TYR A 63 -7.36 -5.66 0.81
N TYR A 64 -7.86 -4.78 -0.07
CA TYR A 64 -7.28 -3.47 -0.26
C TYR A 64 -7.60 -2.63 0.98
N ALA A 65 -6.56 -2.27 1.71
CA ALA A 65 -6.70 -1.41 2.87
C ALA A 65 -6.80 0.08 2.52
N PHE A 66 -6.86 0.45 1.23
CA PHE A 66 -6.75 1.84 0.80
C PHE A 66 -7.76 2.26 -0.27
N GLU A 67 -8.17 3.53 -0.20
CA GLU A 67 -9.03 4.21 -1.17
C GLU A 67 -8.42 5.57 -1.55
N TYR A 68 -8.55 5.94 -2.82
CA TYR A 68 -8.20 7.28 -3.31
C TYR A 68 -9.42 8.20 -3.26
N ARG A 69 -9.27 9.36 -2.62
CA ARG A 69 -10.31 10.40 -2.59
C ARG A 69 -9.69 11.79 -2.42
N PRO A 70 -10.44 12.89 -2.64
CA PRO A 70 -9.91 14.23 -2.44
C PRO A 70 -9.30 14.41 -1.04
N SER A 71 -8.08 14.93 -1.00
CA SER A 71 -7.34 15.19 0.23
C SER A 71 -7.71 16.56 0.81
N LYS A 72 -7.58 16.70 2.13
CA LYS A 72 -7.63 18.02 2.79
C LYS A 72 -6.30 18.78 2.71
N ILE A 73 -5.22 18.10 2.33
CA ILE A 73 -3.88 18.66 2.21
C ILE A 73 -3.70 19.26 0.81
N HIS A 74 -3.71 18.41 -0.22
CA HIS A 74 -3.72 18.83 -1.62
C HIS A 74 -4.13 17.68 -2.55
N GLY A 75 -4.81 18.00 -3.66
CA GLY A 75 -5.13 17.03 -4.72
C GLY A 75 -5.87 15.78 -4.22
N MET A 76 -5.32 14.62 -4.54
CA MET A 76 -5.83 13.31 -4.11
C MET A 76 -5.00 12.78 -2.95
N GLY A 77 -5.65 12.11 -1.99
CA GLY A 77 -4.99 11.42 -0.89
C GLY A 77 -5.32 9.92 -0.91
N VAL A 78 -4.47 9.15 -0.25
CA VAL A 78 -4.70 7.71 0.00
C VAL A 78 -5.25 7.57 1.41
N PHE A 79 -6.39 6.89 1.56
CA PHE A 79 -7.09 6.77 2.83
C PHE A 79 -7.28 5.32 3.18
N THR A 80 -7.23 4.99 4.46
CA THR A 80 -7.45 3.62 4.91
C THR A 80 -8.93 3.21 4.81
N THR A 81 -9.22 1.97 4.40
CA THR A 81 -10.57 1.38 4.41
C THR A 81 -10.85 0.59 5.69
N CYS A 82 -9.80 0.31 6.48
CA CYS A 82 -9.83 -0.38 7.75
C CYS A 82 -8.78 0.19 8.71
N PRO A 83 -8.89 -0.06 10.04
CA PRO A 83 -7.82 0.28 10.96
C PRO A 83 -6.52 -0.47 10.64
N ILE A 84 -5.38 0.17 10.85
CA ILE A 84 -4.03 -0.40 10.71
C ILE A 84 -3.30 -0.25 12.04
N LYS A 85 -2.64 -1.29 12.51
CA LYS A 85 -1.90 -1.28 13.78
C LYS A 85 -0.49 -0.72 13.59
N LYS A 86 0.02 -0.09 14.66
CA LYS A 86 1.41 0.35 14.71
C LYS A 86 2.36 -0.79 14.30
N GLY A 87 3.28 -0.49 13.38
CA GLY A 87 4.28 -1.43 12.88
C GLY A 87 3.81 -2.34 11.75
N GLU A 88 2.52 -2.33 11.40
CA GLU A 88 2.02 -3.06 10.23
C GLU A 88 2.57 -2.46 8.94
N TYR A 89 2.71 -3.33 7.95
CA TYR A 89 3.21 -2.98 6.63
C TYR A 89 2.22 -2.08 5.90
N ILE A 90 2.77 -1.07 5.21
CA ILE A 90 2.01 -0.25 4.26
C ILE A 90 2.68 -0.41 2.90
N PRO A 91 1.96 -0.84 1.85
CA PRO A 91 2.56 -1.05 0.54
C PRO A 91 3.13 0.25 -0.03
N SER A 92 4.29 0.16 -0.67
CA SER A 92 4.84 1.27 -1.44
C SER A 92 4.03 1.40 -2.73
N MET A 93 3.37 2.52 -2.95
CA MET A 93 2.56 2.78 -4.15
C MET A 93 3.42 3.16 -5.37
N GLY A 94 4.67 2.68 -5.41
CA GLY A 94 5.64 2.94 -6.46
C GLY A 94 5.72 1.75 -7.39
N ASN A 95 4.81 1.66 -8.35
CA ASN A 95 4.97 0.80 -9.52
C ASN A 95 4.72 1.62 -10.79
N GLU A 96 5.47 1.34 -11.85
CA GLU A 96 5.62 2.22 -13.02
C GLU A 96 4.32 2.51 -13.78
N ASP A 97 3.27 1.72 -13.54
CA ASP A 97 1.94 1.85 -14.15
C ASP A 97 1.04 2.94 -13.56
N PHE A 98 1.42 3.58 -12.45
CA PHE A 98 0.64 4.64 -11.80
C PHE A 98 1.07 6.06 -12.24
N LYS A 99 1.81 6.20 -13.36
CA LYS A 99 2.33 7.48 -13.90
C LYS A 99 1.24 8.31 -14.60
N GLY A 100 0.14 8.55 -13.90
CA GLY A 100 -0.93 9.44 -14.34
C GLY A 100 -0.97 10.71 -13.50
N SER A 101 -0.29 11.76 -13.96
CA SER A 101 -0.31 13.15 -13.45
C SER A 101 0.38 13.44 -12.09
N LYS A 102 1.56 14.07 -12.17
CA LYS A 102 2.11 15.08 -11.22
C LYS A 102 2.03 14.85 -9.69
N GLY A 103 2.04 13.62 -9.19
CA GLY A 103 2.17 13.36 -7.75
C GLY A 103 1.97 11.90 -7.42
N GLN A 104 3.03 11.09 -7.54
CA GLN A 104 2.94 9.66 -7.29
C GLN A 104 3.31 9.33 -5.86
N GLY A 105 2.30 9.20 -5.01
CA GLY A 105 2.43 8.62 -3.68
C GLY A 105 1.49 9.25 -2.65
N TYR A 106 1.60 8.71 -1.43
CA TYR A 106 0.99 9.25 -0.23
C TYR A 106 1.35 10.72 -0.01
N ASN A 107 0.40 11.54 0.43
CA ASN A 107 0.65 12.97 0.63
C ASN A 107 1.70 13.25 1.70
N HIS A 108 2.39 14.38 1.56
CA HIS A 108 3.40 14.79 2.52
C HIS A 108 2.79 15.30 3.83
N SER A 109 3.38 14.93 4.96
CA SER A 109 3.14 15.58 6.25
C SER A 109 4.42 15.61 7.09
N TYR A 110 4.62 16.71 7.83
CA TYR A 110 5.65 16.79 8.88
C TYR A 110 5.27 16.00 10.14
N SER A 111 4.00 15.62 10.28
CA SER A 111 3.49 14.69 11.29
C SER A 111 2.89 13.45 10.60
N PRO A 112 3.71 12.65 9.90
CA PRO A 112 3.21 11.52 9.12
C PRO A 112 2.70 10.40 10.03
N ASN A 113 1.73 9.63 9.56
CA ASN A 113 1.24 8.46 10.28
C ASN A 113 1.91 7.15 9.86
N PHE A 114 2.70 7.16 8.79
CA PHE A 114 3.53 6.03 8.38
C PHE A 114 4.82 6.47 7.67
N GLY A 115 5.73 5.53 7.44
CA GLY A 115 6.92 5.76 6.62
C GLY A 115 7.93 4.63 6.77
N TRP A 116 9.17 4.86 6.31
CA TRP A 116 10.23 3.87 6.42
C TRP A 116 10.51 3.52 7.89
N ASN A 117 10.66 2.22 8.16
CA ASN A 117 11.22 1.73 9.41
C ASN A 117 12.71 2.11 9.55
N GLU A 118 13.31 1.83 10.71
CA GLU A 118 14.66 2.33 11.07
C GLU A 118 15.78 1.88 10.12
N ASP A 119 15.67 0.67 9.57
CA ASP A 119 16.63 0.10 8.63
C ASP A 119 16.29 0.40 7.15
N PHE A 120 15.25 1.18 6.88
CA PHE A 120 14.77 1.53 5.54
C PHE A 120 14.39 0.35 4.64
N THR A 121 14.08 -0.81 5.22
CA THR A 121 13.70 -2.02 4.46
C THR A 121 12.23 -2.02 4.04
N ARG A 122 11.33 -1.41 4.83
CA ARG A 122 9.88 -1.42 4.57
C ARG A 122 9.18 -0.17 5.09
N LEU A 123 8.03 0.13 4.47
CA LEU A 123 7.10 1.16 4.95
C LEU A 123 6.18 0.55 6.01
N VAL A 124 6.06 1.21 7.15
CA VAL A 124 5.27 0.77 8.30
C VAL A 124 4.48 1.90 8.92
N ALA A 125 3.35 1.57 9.55
CA ALA A 125 2.58 2.50 10.36
C ALA A 125 3.36 2.93 11.61
N TYR A 126 3.49 4.24 11.86
CA TYR A 126 4.18 4.78 13.04
C TYR A 126 3.31 4.74 14.30
N ARG A 127 1.99 4.68 14.13
CA ARG A 127 0.98 4.51 15.18
C ARG A 127 -0.20 3.71 14.64
N ASP A 128 -1.18 3.44 15.50
CA ASP A 128 -2.49 2.99 15.02
C ASP A 128 -3.10 4.07 14.10
N ILE A 129 -3.58 3.64 12.95
CA ILE A 129 -4.23 4.47 11.93
C ILE A 129 -5.69 4.04 11.89
N LEU A 130 -6.59 5.00 12.02
CA LEU A 130 -8.02 4.72 12.04
C LEU A 130 -8.50 4.38 10.63
N LYS A 131 -9.66 3.73 10.52
CA LYS A 131 -10.39 3.67 9.26
C LYS A 131 -10.69 5.09 8.77
N ASP A 132 -10.69 5.30 7.46
CA ASP A 132 -10.94 6.58 6.79
C ASP A 132 -9.88 7.65 7.07
N GLU A 133 -8.74 7.29 7.63
CA GLU A 133 -7.65 8.23 7.89
C GLU A 133 -6.74 8.35 6.66
N GLU A 134 -6.33 9.58 6.33
CA GLU A 134 -5.40 9.81 5.22
C GLU A 134 -3.99 9.34 5.58
N LEU A 135 -3.42 8.47 4.76
CA LEU A 135 -2.03 8.07 4.86
C LEU A 135 -1.13 9.19 4.37
N THR A 136 -0.23 9.61 5.26
CA THR A 136 0.75 10.67 4.97
C THR A 136 2.15 10.24 5.36
N ILE A 137 3.12 10.64 4.55
CA ILE A 137 4.53 10.27 4.69
C ILE A 137 5.42 11.52 4.75
N ASN A 138 6.59 11.39 5.38
CA ASN A 138 7.61 12.42 5.29
C ASN A 138 8.59 12.12 4.14
N TYR A 139 8.55 12.94 3.08
CA TYR A 139 9.41 12.78 1.89
C TYR A 139 10.90 12.86 2.20
N ILE A 140 11.29 13.58 3.26
CA ILE A 140 12.69 13.75 3.67
C ILE A 140 13.35 12.39 3.88
N ARG A 141 12.66 11.46 4.57
CA ARG A 141 13.18 10.10 4.79
C ARG A 141 13.32 9.29 3.50
N GLY A 142 12.42 9.50 2.54
CA GLY A 142 12.49 8.87 1.22
C GLY A 142 13.71 9.32 0.43
N TRP A 143 14.04 10.62 0.47
CA TRP A 143 15.23 11.14 -0.21
C TRP A 143 16.54 10.82 0.52
N MET A 144 16.52 10.76 1.85
CA MET A 144 17.67 10.26 2.61
C MET A 144 18.02 8.82 2.24
N LYS A 145 17.01 7.96 2.02
CA LYS A 145 17.23 6.61 1.49
C LYS A 145 17.90 6.61 0.10
N GLN A 146 17.60 7.62 -0.72
CA GLN A 146 18.22 7.81 -2.04
C GLN A 146 19.60 8.47 -1.97
N GLY A 147 20.14 8.70 -0.77
CA GLY A 147 21.49 9.23 -0.54
C GLY A 147 21.58 10.73 -0.33
N LEU A 148 20.46 11.47 -0.25
CA LEU A 148 20.49 12.90 0.08
C LEU A 148 20.81 13.10 1.57
N SER A 149 21.59 14.13 1.87
CA SER A 149 21.69 14.64 3.23
C SER A 149 20.34 15.19 3.69
N LYS A 150 20.14 15.27 5.01
CA LYS A 150 18.91 15.83 5.59
C LYS A 150 18.63 17.26 5.10
N GLU A 151 19.67 18.08 5.01
CA GLU A 151 19.58 19.49 4.57
C GLU A 151 19.20 19.61 3.08
N GLU A 152 19.73 18.74 2.23
CA GLU A 152 19.34 18.67 0.80
C GLU A 152 17.89 18.21 0.64
N ALA A 153 17.50 17.21 1.42
CA ALA A 153 16.14 16.70 1.43
C ALA A 153 15.14 17.77 1.93
N GLU A 154 15.46 18.50 2.98
CA GLU A 154 14.62 19.61 3.49
C GLU A 154 14.44 20.72 2.45
N ARG A 155 15.50 21.11 1.74
CA ARG A 155 15.44 22.13 0.68
C ARG A 155 14.50 21.73 -0.44
N ARG A 156 14.55 20.47 -0.84
CA ARG A 156 13.71 19.92 -1.93
C ARG A 156 12.23 19.86 -1.56
N VAL A 157 11.89 19.65 -0.27
CA VAL A 157 10.49 19.72 0.19
C VAL A 157 9.96 21.14 0.00
N VAL A 158 10.76 22.15 0.35
CA VAL A 158 10.36 23.56 0.22
C VAL A 158 10.12 23.92 -1.25
N GLU A 159 10.97 23.45 -2.17
CA GLU A 159 10.82 23.66 -3.61
C GLU A 159 9.53 23.01 -4.16
N GLU A 160 9.24 21.75 -3.80
CA GLU A 160 8.02 21.05 -4.26
C GLU A 160 6.73 21.66 -3.68
N ILE A 161 6.76 22.09 -2.41
CA ILE A 161 5.64 22.81 -1.80
C ILE A 161 5.43 24.16 -2.50
N ALA A 162 6.50 24.90 -2.82
CA ALA A 162 6.41 26.19 -3.47
C ALA A 162 5.82 26.11 -4.89
N ASP A 163 6.08 25.02 -5.62
CA ASP A 163 5.48 24.78 -6.94
C ASP A 163 4.01 24.33 -6.86
N THR A 164 3.53 23.87 -5.69
CA THR A 164 2.11 23.53 -5.48
C THR A 164 1.21 24.76 -5.34
N PHE A 165 1.78 25.94 -5.04
CA PHE A 165 1.05 27.20 -4.85
C PHE A 165 1.19 28.21 -6.01
N LYS A 166 1.74 27.80 -7.15
CA LYS A 166 1.78 28.59 -8.41
C LYS A 166 0.65 28.17 -9.35
#